data_AF-A0A3D0MEF6-F1
#
_entry.id   AF-A0A3D0MEF6-F1
#
_cell.length_a   1.000
_cell.length_b   1.000
_cell.length_c   1.000
_cell.angle_alpha   90.00
_cell.angle_beta   90.00
_cell.angle_gamma   90.00
#
_symmetry.space_group_name_H-M   'P 1'
#
loop_
_entity.id
_entity.type
_entity.pdbx_description
1 polymer ?
#
loop_
_entity_poly.entity_id
_entity_poly.type
_entity_poly.pdbx_seq_one_letter_code
_entity_poly.pdbx_strand_id
1 'polypeptide(L)' 'MNAKRDRFSRVFPLRIEKIRNALRILGNCSSNNYEWDESKVKQCFGLLFREFITTAELFGLTVTAQINGTEIRTLD' A
#
# COMPACT_ATOMS: atom_id res chain seq x y z
N MET A 1 -11.74 -27.23 14.19
CA MET A 1 -11.02 -26.05 13.66
C MET A 1 -11.56 -25.76 12.26
N ASN A 2 -11.82 -24.51 11.89
CA ASN A 2 -12.46 -24.18 10.61
C ASN A 2 -11.38 -24.06 9.52
N ALA A 3 -11.31 -25.01 8.59
CA ALA A 3 -10.28 -25.07 7.56
C ALA A 3 -10.14 -23.77 6.72
N LYS A 4 -11.23 -23.01 6.51
CA LYS A 4 -11.18 -21.70 5.84
C LYS A 4 -10.50 -20.65 6.71
N ARG A 5 -10.83 -20.62 8.00
CA ARG A 5 -10.20 -19.73 8.99
C ARG A 5 -8.72 -20.05 9.16
N ASP A 6 -8.35 -21.33 9.18
CA ASP A 6 -6.96 -21.78 9.31
C ASP A 6 -6.13 -21.46 8.06
N ARG A 7 -6.75 -21.57 6.88
CA ARG A 7 -6.12 -21.11 5.64
C ARG A 7 -5.90 -19.61 5.66
N PHE A 8 -6.90 -18.83 6.09
CA PHE A 8 -6.79 -17.38 6.19
C PHE A 8 -5.68 -16.96 7.15
N SER A 9 -5.66 -17.50 8.38
CA SER A 9 -4.66 -17.16 9.40
C SER A 9 -3.23 -17.51 9.00
N ARG A 10 -3.03 -18.48 8.11
CA ARG A 10 -1.72 -18.79 7.52
C ARG A 10 -1.39 -17.90 6.32
N VAL A 11 -2.31 -17.74 5.37
CA VAL A 11 -2.02 -17.11 4.08
C VAL A 11 -1.99 -15.58 4.19
N PHE A 12 -2.94 -14.99 4.90
CA PHE A 12 -3.11 -13.54 4.93
C PHE A 12 -1.88 -12.83 5.54
N PRO A 13 -1.33 -13.23 6.70
CA PRO A 13 -0.13 -12.59 7.25
C PRO A 13 1.09 -12.73 6.35
N LEU A 14 1.26 -13.87 5.67
CA LEU A 14 2.35 -14.09 4.71
C LEU A 14 2.25 -13.13 3.52
N ARG A 15 1.04 -12.79 3.06
CA ARG A 15 0.84 -11.80 1.99
C ARG A 15 1.17 -10.39 2.48
N ILE A 16 0.76 -10.04 3.70
CA ILE A 16 1.10 -8.74 4.32
C ILE A 16 2.62 -8.59 4.44
N GLU A 17 3.34 -9.61 4.90
CA GLU A 17 4.80 -9.56 5.00
C GLU A 17 5.46 -9.29 3.64
N LYS A 18 4.98 -9.93 2.56
CA LYS A 18 5.50 -9.66 1.20
C LYS A 18 5.30 -8.20 0.79
N ILE A 19 4.13 -7.63 1.07
CA ILE A 19 3.84 -6.21 0.80
C ILE A 19 4.78 -5.31 1.60
N ARG A 20 4.95 -5.57 2.91
CA ARG A 20 5.87 -4.81 3.77
C ARG A 20 7.30 -4.85 3.25
N ASN A 21 7.77 -6.01 2.79
CA ASN A 21 9.11 -6.15 2.23
C ASN A 21 9.27 -5.40 0.90
N ALA A 22 8.25 -5.41 0.03
CA ALA A 22 8.27 -4.61 -1.19
C ALA A 22 8.36 -3.10 -0.89
N LEU A 23 7.62 -2.61 0.11
CA LEU A 23 7.69 -1.21 0.54
C LEU A 23 9.07 -0.82 1.11
N ARG A 24 9.72 -1.74 1.85
CA ARG A 24 11.10 -1.52 2.34
C ARG A 24 12.08 -1.38 1.17
N ILE A 25 11.96 -2.24 0.15
CA ILE A 25 12.80 -2.18 -1.05
C ILE A 25 12.54 -0.88 -1.81
N LEU A 26 11.27 -0.48 -1.96
CA LEU A 26 10.90 0.79 -2.59
C LEU A 26 11.52 1.98 -1.84
N GLY A 27 11.60 1.93 -0.51
CA GLY A 27 12.28 2.95 0.29
C GLY A 27 13.76 3.12 -0.06
N ASN A 28 14.45 2.09 -0.53
CA ASN A 28 15.86 2.24 -0.97
C ASN A 28 16.00 3.14 -2.20
N CYS A 29 14.93 3.31 -2.98
CA CYS A 29 14.90 4.26 -4.09
C CYS A 29 14.90 5.71 -3.61
N SER A 30 14.70 6.00 -2.32
CA SER A 30 14.79 7.34 -1.75
C SER A 30 16.23 7.76 -1.39
N SER A 31 17.25 7.02 -1.85
CA SER A 31 18.65 7.35 -1.60
C SER A 31 19.22 8.26 -2.69
N ASN A 32 20.30 9.00 -2.38
CA ASN A 32 20.97 9.95 -3.29
C ASN A 32 21.49 9.35 -4.62
N ASN A 33 21.34 8.04 -4.82
CA ASN A 33 21.70 7.36 -6.06
C ASN A 33 20.63 7.49 -7.16
N TYR A 34 19.45 8.04 -6.85
CA TYR A 34 18.36 8.25 -7.80
C TYR A 34 17.95 9.72 -7.82
N GLU A 35 17.84 10.30 -9.01
CA GLU A 35 17.10 11.54 -9.23
C GLU A 35 15.63 11.17 -9.50
N TRP A 36 14.72 11.58 -8.62
CA TRP A 36 13.29 11.34 -8.80
C TRP A 36 12.52 12.63 -9.06
N ASP A 37 11.58 12.52 -9.97
CA ASP A 37 10.55 13.52 -10.21
C ASP A 37 9.49 13.42 -9.10
N GLU A 38 9.35 14.48 -8.31
CA GLU A 38 8.39 14.57 -7.22
C GLU A 38 6.94 14.30 -7.68
N SER A 39 6.58 14.74 -8.89
CA SER A 39 5.25 14.52 -9.45
C SER A 39 4.99 13.04 -9.72
N LYS A 40 5.99 12.34 -10.28
CA LYS A 40 5.95 10.90 -10.54
C LYS A 40 5.93 10.09 -9.25
N VAL A 41 6.70 10.50 -8.24
CA VAL A 41 6.66 9.87 -6.90
C VAL A 41 5.27 10.03 -6.30
N LYS A 42 4.69 11.23 -6.32
CA LYS A 42 3.34 11.49 -5.81
C LYS A 42 2.29 10.65 -6.53
N GLN A 43 2.35 10.54 -7.86
CA GLN A 43 1.43 9.72 -8.65
C GLN A 43 1.54 8.23 -8.28
N CYS A 44 2.76 7.69 -8.22
CA CYS A 44 3.01 6.29 -7.87
C CYS A 44 2.50 5.94 -6.47
N PHE A 45 2.77 6.80 -5.47
CA PHE A 45 2.24 6.60 -4.12
C PHE A 45 0.71 6.76 -4.09
N GLY A 46 0.15 7.66 -4.89
CA GLY A 46 -1.31 7.80 -5.05
C GLY A 46 -1.98 6.50 -5.50
N LEU A 47 -1.44 5.85 -6.53
CA LEU A 47 -1.91 4.55 -7.01
C LEU A 47 -1.80 3.46 -5.93
N LEU A 48 -0.65 3.40 -5.25
CA LEU A 48 -0.43 2.42 -4.17
C LEU A 48 -1.44 2.59 -3.03
N PHE A 49 -1.69 3.82 -2.58
CA PHE A 49 -2.66 4.07 -1.52
C PHE A 49 -4.09 3.78 -1.98
N ARG A 50 -4.43 4.05 -3.24
CA ARG A 50 -5.75 3.68 -3.80
C ARG A 50 -5.97 2.17 -3.71
N GLU A 51 -5.01 1.35 -4.13
CA GLU A 51 -5.08 -0.11 -4.01
C GLU A 51 -5.21 -0.59 -2.55
N PHE A 52 -4.51 0.07 -1.62
CA PHE A 52 -4.61 -0.26 -0.21
C PHE A 52 -6.02 0.04 0.34
N ILE A 53 -6.57 1.22 0.02
CA ILE A 53 -7.91 1.63 0.44
C ILE A 53 -8.96 0.68 -0.11
N THR A 54 -8.97 0.42 -1.42
CA THR A 54 -9.94 -0.48 -2.05
C THR A 54 -9.84 -1.90 -1.52
N THR A 55 -8.62 -2.39 -1.25
CA THR A 55 -8.41 -3.71 -0.64
C THR A 55 -8.95 -3.76 0.79
N ALA A 56 -8.73 -2.72 1.60
CA ALA A 56 -9.22 -2.65 2.99
C ALA A 56 -10.76 -2.64 3.04
N GLU A 57 -11.40 -1.95 2.09
CA GLU A 57 -12.86 -1.90 1.96
C GLU A 57 -13.47 -3.31 1.74
N LEU A 58 -12.77 -4.22 1.03
CA LEU A 58 -13.21 -5.63 0.88
C LEU A 58 -13.28 -6.39 2.21
N PHE A 59 -12.59 -5.92 3.25
CA PHE A 59 -12.64 -6.46 4.62
C PHE A 59 -13.55 -5.65 5.54
N GLY A 60 -14.34 -4.71 5.00
CA GLY A 60 -15.24 -3.85 5.77
C GLY A 60 -14.50 -2.75 6.55
N LEU A 61 -13.26 -2.44 6.19
CA LEU A 61 -12.46 -1.40 6.83
C LEU A 61 -12.52 -0.12 6.00
N THR A 62 -12.85 1.01 6.65
CA THR A 62 -12.74 2.32 6.01
C THR A 62 -11.36 2.90 6.28
N VAL A 63 -10.60 3.18 5.22
CA VAL A 63 -9.27 3.78 5.31
C VAL A 63 -9.26 5.07 4.50
N THR A 64 -8.71 6.14 5.09
CA THR A 64 -8.46 7.41 4.42
C THR A 64 -6.96 7.68 4.41
N ALA A 65 -6.45 8.24 3.32
CA ALA A 65 -5.04 8.63 3.19
C ALA A 65 -4.93 10.00 2.52
N GLN A 66 -3.86 10.73 2.86
CA GLN A 66 -3.52 12.03 2.28
C GLN A 66 -2.03 12.06 1.93
N ILE A 67 -1.66 12.71 0.83
CA ILE A 67 -0.27 13.06 0.49
C ILE A 67 -0.16 14.59 0.51
N ASN A 68 0.68 15.12 1.40
CA ASN A 68 0.88 16.57 1.57
C ASN A 68 -0.44 17.33 1.73
N GLY A 69 -1.38 16.78 2.51
CA GLY A 69 -2.71 17.33 2.75
C GLY A 69 -3.73 17.14 1.61
N THR A 70 -3.34 16.54 0.48
CA THR A 70 -4.27 16.18 -0.61
C THR A 70 -4.82 14.78 -0.37
N GLU A 71 -6.15 14.61 -0.34
CA GLU A 71 -6.77 13.29 -0.22
C GLU A 71 -6.48 12.41 -1.44
N ILE A 72 -6.18 11.13 -1.21
CA ILE A 72 -5.86 10.19 -2.30
C ILE A 72 -7.04 9.97 -3.25
N ARG A 73 -8.28 10.06 -2.74
CA ARG A 73 -9.49 9.90 -3.55
C ARG A 73 -9.67 11.02 -4.59
N THR A 74 -8.92 12.12 -4.48
CA THR A 74 -8.97 13.27 -5.39
C THR A 74 -7.72 13.40 -6.27
N LEU A 75 -6.79 12.43 -6.24
CA LEU A 75 -5.63 12.42 -7.11
C LEU A 75 -5.99 11.66 -8.39
N ASP A 76 -6.21 12.37 -9.50
CA ASP A 76 -6.48 11.76 -10.82
C ASP A 76 -5.22 11.17 -11.46
#